data_AF-A0A1H8V017-F1
#
_entry.id   AF-A0A1H8V017-F1
#
_cell.length_a   1.000
_cell.length_b   1.000
_cell.length_c   1.000
_cell.angle_alpha   90.00
_cell.angle_beta   90.00
_cell.angle_gamma   90.00
#
_symmetry.space_group_name_H-M   'P 1'
#
loop_
_entity.id
_entity.type
_entity.pdbx_description
1 polymer ?
#
loop_
_entity_poly.entity_id
_entity_poly.type
_entity_poly.pdbx_seq_one_letter_code
_entity_poly.pdbx_strand_id
1 'polypeptide(L)'
;APIDNMIILATQVSTFAAQDLLWGGAMTRYPDLKIAWSEAGIGWIPFYLDRCDRHYTNQRWLGHDFGGKLPSEIFREHSLACYVTDPTALKVRHDIGVDIIAWECDYPHSDSIWPNAPEFVNAEMKGSGVPDDEAHKILWENTTRFFGLDPFKHIAKESATVGALRALSPDVDTEIRSKHEWRKLYDLRQKAAQGA
;
A
#
# COMPACT_ATOMS: atom_id res chain seq x y z
N ALA A 1 -7.75 -2.53 -25.46
CA ALA A 1 -6.80 -3.36 -24.68
C ALA A 1 -7.61 -4.42 -23.93
N PRO A 2 -7.06 -5.60 -23.63
CA PRO A 2 -7.75 -6.56 -22.77
C PRO A 2 -7.98 -5.97 -21.37
N ILE A 3 -8.99 -6.47 -20.65
CA ILE A 3 -9.53 -5.81 -19.45
C ILE A 3 -8.51 -5.73 -18.31
N ASP A 4 -7.60 -6.70 -18.24
CA ASP A 4 -6.47 -6.74 -17.32
C ASP A 4 -5.54 -5.53 -17.49
N ASN A 5 -5.34 -5.01 -18.71
CA ASN A 5 -4.53 -3.81 -18.91
C ASN A 5 -5.10 -2.55 -18.23
N MET A 6 -6.40 -2.55 -17.88
CA MET A 6 -6.99 -1.42 -17.15
C MET A 6 -6.44 -1.28 -15.74
N ILE A 7 -5.86 -2.35 -15.16
CA ILE A 7 -5.26 -2.32 -13.81
C ILE A 7 -4.16 -1.25 -13.71
N ILE A 8 -3.42 -1.02 -14.81
CA ILE A 8 -2.38 0.02 -14.91
C ILE A 8 -2.95 1.41 -14.61
N LEU A 9 -4.24 1.64 -14.88
CA LEU A 9 -4.93 2.91 -14.68
C LEU A 9 -5.63 3.04 -13.32
N ALA A 10 -5.61 2.02 -12.47
CA ALA A 10 -6.24 2.06 -11.14
C ALA A 10 -5.74 3.27 -10.30
N THR A 11 -4.46 3.60 -10.43
CA THR A 11 -3.82 4.77 -9.81
C THR A 11 -4.46 6.11 -10.24
N GLN A 12 -4.94 6.20 -11.49
CA GLN A 12 -5.60 7.40 -12.01
C GLN A 12 -7.02 7.54 -11.47
N VAL A 13 -7.72 6.42 -11.25
CA VAL A 13 -9.03 6.42 -10.59
C VAL A 13 -8.91 6.92 -9.15
N SER A 14 -7.88 6.48 -8.43
CA SER A 14 -7.58 6.97 -7.07
C SER A 14 -7.27 8.47 -7.05
N THR A 15 -6.58 8.98 -8.07
CA THR A 15 -6.33 10.43 -8.21
C THR A 15 -7.63 11.22 -8.32
N PHE A 16 -8.63 10.73 -9.07
CA PHE A 16 -9.94 11.39 -9.15
C PHE A 16 -10.68 11.39 -7.81
N ALA A 17 -10.65 10.28 -7.08
CA ALA A 17 -11.25 10.22 -5.75
C ALA A 17 -10.55 11.17 -4.76
N ALA A 18 -9.22 11.28 -4.80
CA ALA A 18 -8.46 12.24 -4.01
C ALA A 18 -8.84 13.68 -4.35
N GLN A 19 -9.01 13.99 -5.64
CA GLN A 19 -9.48 15.28 -6.11
C GLN A 19 -10.83 15.66 -5.50
N ASP A 20 -11.81 14.77 -5.56
CA ASP A 20 -13.15 15.04 -5.05
C ASP A 20 -13.17 15.15 -3.52
N LEU A 21 -12.43 14.30 -2.80
CA LEU A 21 -12.41 14.34 -1.34
C LEU A 21 -11.68 15.57 -0.78
N LEU A 22 -10.58 15.98 -1.41
CA LEU A 22 -9.79 17.13 -1.00
C LEU A 22 -10.49 18.45 -1.40
N TRP A 23 -10.83 18.61 -2.67
CA TRP A 23 -11.38 19.86 -3.21
C TRP A 23 -12.89 20.00 -3.04
N GLY A 24 -13.62 18.89 -2.91
CA GLY A 24 -15.01 18.89 -2.46
C GLY A 24 -15.16 19.21 -0.97
N GLY A 25 -14.04 19.31 -0.23
CA GLY A 25 -14.01 19.74 1.16
C GLY A 25 -14.44 18.68 2.17
N ALA A 26 -14.45 17.40 1.79
CA ALA A 26 -14.74 16.33 2.74
C ALA A 26 -13.66 16.25 3.84
N MET A 27 -12.38 16.33 3.43
CA MET A 27 -11.25 16.32 4.37
C MET A 27 -11.27 17.54 5.30
N THR A 28 -11.62 18.73 4.81
CA THR A 28 -11.68 19.94 5.66
C THR A 28 -12.92 19.98 6.56
N ARG A 29 -14.05 19.40 6.12
CA ARG A 29 -15.30 19.34 6.89
C ARG A 29 -15.26 18.31 8.02
N TYR A 30 -14.58 17.19 7.81
CA TYR A 30 -14.51 16.07 8.74
C TYR A 30 -13.06 15.86 9.19
N PRO A 31 -12.58 16.60 10.22
CA PRO A 31 -11.17 16.60 10.61
C PRO A 31 -10.64 15.23 11.06
N ASP A 32 -11.52 14.36 11.54
CA ASP A 32 -11.16 13.00 11.98
C ASP A 32 -11.28 11.96 10.86
N LEU A 33 -11.67 12.35 9.64
CA LEU A 33 -11.77 11.44 8.49
C LEU A 33 -10.40 10.84 8.17
N LYS A 34 -10.35 9.53 7.95
CA LYS A 34 -9.13 8.81 7.56
C LYS A 34 -9.41 7.99 6.31
N ILE A 35 -8.54 8.08 5.32
CA ILE A 35 -8.67 7.46 4.01
C ILE A 35 -7.41 6.64 3.74
N ALA A 36 -7.58 5.33 3.50
CA ALA A 36 -6.51 4.46 3.03
C ALA A 36 -6.67 4.24 1.52
N TRP A 37 -5.60 4.52 0.76
CA TRP A 37 -5.54 4.39 -0.69
C TRP A 37 -4.94 3.02 -1.04
N SER A 38 -5.72 1.96 -0.86
CA SER A 38 -5.31 0.58 -1.18
C SER A 38 -5.22 0.37 -2.69
N GLU A 39 -4.18 -0.32 -3.13
CA GLU A 39 -3.85 -0.63 -4.54
C GLU A 39 -3.76 0.62 -5.44
N ALA A 40 -3.62 1.80 -4.83
CA ALA A 40 -3.63 3.07 -5.53
C ALA A 40 -2.26 3.45 -6.11
N GLY A 41 -1.20 2.78 -5.62
CA GLY A 41 0.17 3.21 -5.80
C GLY A 41 0.44 4.57 -5.17
N ILE A 42 1.72 4.95 -5.16
CA ILE A 42 2.18 6.18 -4.52
C ILE A 42 2.82 7.15 -5.52
N GLY A 43 3.16 6.68 -6.73
CA GLY A 43 3.85 7.48 -7.74
C GLY A 43 3.09 8.71 -8.27
N TRP A 44 1.76 8.73 -8.21
CA TRP A 44 0.95 9.87 -8.67
C TRP A 44 0.93 11.04 -7.65
N ILE A 45 1.20 10.74 -6.37
CA ILE A 45 0.98 11.66 -5.26
C ILE A 45 1.87 12.91 -5.33
N PRO A 46 3.21 12.84 -5.54
CA PRO A 46 4.05 14.05 -5.54
C PRO A 46 3.58 15.09 -6.55
N PHE A 47 3.34 14.65 -7.79
CA PHE A 47 2.85 15.52 -8.85
C PHE A 47 1.46 16.09 -8.53
N TYR A 48 0.57 15.26 -7.98
CA TYR A 48 -0.77 15.70 -7.60
C TYR A 48 -0.75 16.79 -6.52
N LEU A 49 0.08 16.61 -5.48
CA LEU A 49 0.21 17.58 -4.39
C LEU A 49 0.80 18.91 -4.88
N ASP A 50 1.85 18.87 -5.70
CA ASP A 50 2.41 20.06 -6.35
C ASP A 50 1.36 20.81 -7.18
N ARG A 51 0.52 20.06 -7.92
CA ARG A 51 -0.56 20.62 -8.72
C ARG A 51 -1.61 21.28 -7.85
N CYS A 52 -1.98 20.66 -6.73
CA CYS A 52 -2.97 21.19 -5.81
C CYS A 52 -2.49 22.49 -5.17
N ASP A 53 -1.27 22.50 -4.63
CA ASP A 53 -0.72 23.67 -3.94
C ASP A 53 -0.49 24.83 -4.91
N ARG A 54 0.00 24.56 -6.12
CA ARG A 54 0.12 25.56 -7.18
C ARG A 54 -1.24 26.09 -7.64
N HIS A 55 -2.25 25.23 -7.80
CA HIS A 55 -3.59 25.68 -8.15
C HIS A 55 -4.17 26.57 -7.05
N TYR A 56 -4.06 26.13 -5.80
CA TYR A 56 -4.51 26.87 -4.64
C TYR A 56 -3.88 28.27 -4.59
N THR A 57 -2.55 28.35 -4.68
CA THR A 57 -1.78 29.60 -4.58
C THR A 57 -2.01 30.54 -5.76
N ASN A 58 -2.05 30.03 -6.98
CA ASN A 58 -2.27 30.87 -8.16
C ASN A 58 -3.74 31.32 -8.32
N GLN A 59 -4.69 30.54 -7.80
CA GLN A 59 -6.13 30.79 -7.97
C GLN A 59 -6.79 31.20 -6.64
N ARG A 60 -6.08 31.94 -5.78
CA ARG A 60 -6.60 32.46 -4.50
C ARG A 60 -7.94 33.19 -4.64
N TRP A 61 -8.20 33.81 -5.79
CA TRP A 61 -9.43 34.52 -6.11
C TRP A 61 -10.68 33.61 -6.18
N LEU A 62 -10.53 32.28 -6.28
CA LEU A 62 -11.63 31.31 -6.22
C LEU A 62 -12.20 31.15 -4.79
N GLY A 63 -11.53 31.66 -3.76
CA GLY A 63 -12.05 31.68 -2.40
C GLY A 63 -12.09 30.33 -1.68
N HIS A 64 -11.32 29.33 -2.14
CA HIS A 64 -11.15 28.09 -1.39
C HIS A 64 -10.48 28.36 -0.04
N ASP A 65 -11.02 27.79 1.03
CA ASP A 65 -10.47 27.91 2.39
C ASP A 65 -10.03 26.53 2.90
N PHE A 66 -8.73 26.41 3.16
CA PHE A 66 -8.09 25.22 3.73
C PHE A 66 -7.59 25.51 5.17
N GLY A 67 -8.17 26.50 5.85
CA GLY A 67 -7.88 26.79 7.27
C GLY A 67 -6.44 27.25 7.51
N GLY A 68 -5.85 27.95 6.54
CA GLY A 68 -4.46 28.41 6.60
C GLY A 68 -3.41 27.36 6.22
N LYS A 69 -3.83 26.14 5.86
CA LYS A 69 -2.96 25.07 5.37
C LYS A 69 -2.95 25.01 3.85
N LEU A 70 -1.93 24.39 3.28
CA LEU A 70 -1.91 23.96 1.89
C LEU A 70 -2.77 22.70 1.69
N PRO A 71 -3.38 22.51 0.51
CA PRO A 71 -4.08 21.28 0.17
C PRO A 71 -3.23 20.03 0.40
N SER A 72 -1.93 20.10 0.14
CA SER A 72 -1.02 18.98 0.38
C SER A 72 -0.82 18.63 1.86
N GLU A 73 -0.91 19.61 2.76
CA GLU A 73 -0.90 19.36 4.21
C GLU A 73 -2.18 18.64 4.63
N ILE A 74 -3.33 19.11 4.15
CA ILE A 74 -4.63 18.46 4.40
C ILE A 74 -4.64 17.03 3.83
N PHE A 75 -4.15 16.81 2.61
CA PHE A 75 -4.08 15.46 2.05
C PHE A 75 -3.30 14.51 2.98
N ARG A 76 -2.13 14.94 3.48
CA ARG A 76 -1.28 14.11 4.35
C ARG A 76 -1.90 13.85 5.73
N GLU A 77 -2.68 14.78 6.28
CA GLU A 77 -3.36 14.59 7.57
C GLU A 77 -4.43 13.50 7.54
N HIS A 78 -5.01 13.25 6.37
CA HIS A 78 -6.14 12.35 6.18
C HIS A 78 -5.77 11.01 5.54
N SER A 79 -4.54 10.85 5.02
CA SER A 79 -4.21 9.74 4.11
C SER A 79 -3.27 8.70 4.70
N LEU A 80 -3.51 7.44 4.30
CA LEU A 80 -2.52 6.35 4.28
C LEU A 80 -2.44 5.85 2.83
N ALA A 81 -1.31 6.04 2.17
CA ALA A 81 -1.11 5.72 0.77
C ALA A 81 -0.41 4.36 0.62
N CYS A 82 -1.10 3.39 0.03
CA CYS A 82 -0.60 2.02 -0.09
C CYS A 82 0.05 1.76 -1.45
N TYR A 83 1.04 0.87 -1.47
CA TYR A 83 1.67 0.41 -2.71
C TYR A 83 2.16 -1.03 -2.60
N VAL A 84 2.21 -1.71 -3.75
CA VAL A 84 2.77 -3.07 -3.89
C VAL A 84 4.24 -3.02 -4.28
N THR A 85 4.56 -2.33 -5.39
CA THR A 85 5.91 -2.03 -5.87
C THR A 85 5.91 -0.67 -6.58
N ASP A 86 6.87 0.19 -6.26
CA ASP A 86 6.92 1.57 -6.78
C ASP A 86 8.33 2.19 -6.61
N PRO A 87 9.38 1.58 -7.20
CA PRO A 87 10.78 1.92 -6.89
C PRO A 87 11.16 3.37 -7.26
N THR A 88 10.47 3.96 -8.23
CA THR A 88 10.64 5.38 -8.58
C THR A 88 10.05 6.29 -7.50
N ALA A 89 8.86 5.96 -7.00
CA ALA A 89 8.18 6.77 -6.00
C ALA A 89 8.90 6.72 -4.64
N LEU A 90 9.50 5.57 -4.28
CA LEU A 90 10.31 5.43 -3.06
C LEU A 90 11.53 6.37 -3.03
N LYS A 91 12.06 6.78 -4.18
CA LYS A 91 13.16 7.76 -4.26
C LYS A 91 12.70 9.17 -3.92
N VAL A 92 11.42 9.47 -4.14
CA VAL A 92 10.77 10.78 -3.85
C VAL A 92 9.78 10.69 -2.69
N ARG A 93 9.91 9.66 -1.84
CA ARG A 93 9.04 9.40 -0.68
C ARG A 93 8.90 10.58 0.28
N HIS A 94 9.89 11.46 0.34
CA HIS A 94 9.86 12.67 1.15
C HIS A 94 8.89 13.72 0.59
N ASP A 95 8.73 13.79 -0.73
CA ASP A 95 7.77 14.67 -1.39
C ASP A 95 6.33 14.17 -1.17
N ILE A 96 6.16 12.85 -1.05
CA ILE A 96 4.90 12.20 -0.64
C ILE A 96 4.61 12.47 0.84
N GLY A 97 5.62 12.28 1.68
CA GLY A 97 5.54 12.25 3.14
C GLY A 97 5.68 10.82 3.65
N VAL A 98 6.85 10.48 4.19
CA VAL A 98 7.17 9.11 4.65
C VAL A 98 6.15 8.59 5.67
N ASP A 99 5.60 9.46 6.52
CA ASP A 99 4.65 9.07 7.56
C ASP A 99 3.24 8.71 7.04
N ILE A 100 2.96 8.85 5.75
CA ILE A 100 1.69 8.43 5.16
C ILE A 100 1.81 7.23 4.22
N ILE A 101 3.01 6.71 3.98
CA ILE A 101 3.21 5.59 3.05
C ILE A 101 3.06 4.26 3.80
N ALA A 102 2.34 3.32 3.21
CA ALA A 102 2.23 1.94 3.69
C ALA A 102 2.55 0.95 2.57
N TRP A 103 3.33 -0.09 2.86
CA TRP A 103 3.47 -1.20 1.93
C TRP A 103 2.29 -2.18 2.08
N GLU A 104 1.81 -2.74 0.97
CA GLU A 104 0.82 -3.81 0.95
C GLU A 104 1.27 -4.96 0.04
N CYS A 105 0.92 -6.19 0.40
CA CYS A 105 1.30 -7.40 -0.36
C CYS A 105 0.36 -7.69 -1.54
N ASP A 106 -0.90 -7.28 -1.39
CA ASP A 106 -2.03 -7.58 -2.29
C ASP A 106 -2.29 -9.08 -2.55
N TYR A 107 -1.97 -9.92 -1.55
CA TYR A 107 -2.32 -11.33 -1.60
C TYR A 107 -3.85 -11.53 -1.56
N PRO A 108 -4.45 -12.41 -2.39
CA PRO A 108 -3.82 -13.43 -3.23
C PRO A 108 -3.80 -13.12 -4.73
N HIS A 109 -3.80 -11.84 -5.14
CA HIS A 109 -3.84 -11.50 -6.55
C HIS A 109 -2.64 -12.05 -7.34
N SER A 110 -2.83 -12.27 -8.64
CA SER A 110 -1.80 -12.87 -9.50
C SER A 110 -0.58 -11.97 -9.71
N ASP A 111 -0.74 -10.67 -9.52
CA ASP A 111 0.29 -9.63 -9.57
C ASP A 111 0.86 -9.28 -8.19
N SER A 112 0.41 -9.98 -7.13
CA SER A 112 1.04 -9.92 -5.80
C SER A 112 2.45 -10.52 -5.79
N ILE A 113 3.20 -10.20 -4.73
CA ILE A 113 4.61 -10.60 -4.57
C ILE A 113 4.73 -11.87 -3.69
N TRP A 114 3.61 -12.44 -3.26
CA TRP A 114 3.59 -13.68 -2.49
C TRP A 114 4.16 -14.85 -3.32
N PRO A 115 4.95 -15.78 -2.74
CA PRO A 115 5.28 -15.97 -1.32
C PRO A 115 6.56 -15.27 -0.84
N ASN A 116 7.29 -14.63 -1.76
CA ASN A 116 8.62 -14.05 -1.50
C ASN A 116 8.56 -12.54 -1.17
N ALA A 117 7.38 -12.06 -0.78
CA ALA A 117 7.12 -10.65 -0.53
C ALA A 117 8.10 -10.00 0.45
N PRO A 118 8.47 -10.62 1.60
CA PRO A 118 9.44 -10.01 2.51
C PRO A 118 10.83 -9.81 1.91
N GLU A 119 11.33 -10.78 1.14
CA GLU A 119 12.61 -10.69 0.45
C GLU A 119 12.60 -9.60 -0.62
N PHE A 120 11.53 -9.56 -1.42
CA PHE A 120 11.37 -8.59 -2.49
C PHE A 120 11.31 -7.16 -1.94
N VAL A 121 10.42 -6.89 -0.98
CA VAL A 121 10.25 -5.53 -0.46
C VAL A 121 11.51 -5.04 0.24
N ASN A 122 12.22 -5.91 0.97
CA ASN A 122 13.51 -5.57 1.56
C ASN A 122 14.57 -5.20 0.50
N ALA A 123 14.57 -5.89 -0.64
CA ALA A 123 15.46 -5.55 -1.77
C ALA A 123 15.07 -4.20 -2.41
N GLU A 124 13.77 -3.94 -2.58
CA GLU A 124 13.27 -2.69 -3.16
C GLU A 124 13.57 -1.47 -2.27
N MET A 125 13.37 -1.59 -0.95
CA MET A 125 13.73 -0.56 0.03
C MET A 125 15.22 -0.19 -0.07
N LYS A 126 16.09 -1.21 -0.07
CA LYS A 126 17.54 -1.02 -0.20
C LYS A 126 17.91 -0.42 -1.55
N GLY A 127 17.35 -0.94 -2.63
CA GLY A 127 17.57 -0.44 -3.99
C GLY A 127 17.11 1.02 -4.20
N SER A 128 16.16 1.47 -3.39
CA SER A 128 15.64 2.83 -3.39
C SER A 128 16.29 3.76 -2.36
N GLY A 129 17.29 3.27 -1.61
CA GLY A 129 17.99 4.06 -0.60
C GLY A 129 17.12 4.46 0.60
N VAL A 130 16.19 3.58 1.00
CA VAL A 130 15.36 3.76 2.19
C VAL A 130 16.13 3.24 3.41
N PRO A 131 16.44 4.08 4.42
CA PRO A 131 17.07 3.64 5.66
C PRO A 131 16.10 2.83 6.52
N ASP A 132 16.64 2.05 7.47
CA ASP A 132 15.85 1.08 8.26
C ASP A 132 14.73 1.73 9.07
N ASP A 133 14.92 2.93 9.61
CA ASP A 133 13.90 3.66 10.38
C ASP A 133 12.71 4.07 9.51
N GLU A 134 12.95 4.55 8.30
CA GLU A 134 11.88 4.84 7.33
C GLU A 134 11.24 3.57 6.77
N ALA A 135 12.02 2.50 6.59
CA ALA A 135 11.49 1.21 6.20
C ALA A 135 10.55 0.65 7.28
N HIS A 136 10.87 0.78 8.57
CA HIS A 136 9.94 0.40 9.64
C HIS A 136 8.63 1.19 9.58
N LYS A 137 8.71 2.51 9.35
CA LYS A 137 7.52 3.35 9.14
C LYS A 137 6.63 2.82 8.03
N ILE A 138 7.23 2.63 6.85
CA ILE A 138 6.50 2.24 5.64
C ILE A 138 5.95 0.81 5.74
N LEU A 139 6.73 -0.12 6.30
CA LEU A 139 6.37 -1.53 6.31
C LEU A 139 5.33 -1.89 7.38
N TRP A 140 5.25 -1.15 8.49
CA TRP A 140 4.30 -1.51 9.55
C TRP A 140 3.89 -0.39 10.52
N GLU A 141 4.77 0.57 10.88
CA GLU A 141 4.42 1.55 11.94
C GLU A 141 3.34 2.54 11.50
N ASN A 142 3.36 2.96 10.23
CA ASN A 142 2.33 3.87 9.70
C ASN A 142 0.96 3.21 9.71
N THR A 143 0.86 1.95 9.26
CA THR A 143 -0.38 1.17 9.26
C THR A 143 -0.90 0.96 10.68
N THR A 144 -0.04 0.55 11.61
CA THR A 144 -0.45 0.31 13.01
C THR A 144 -0.90 1.58 13.70
N ARG A 145 -0.20 2.71 13.49
CA ARG A 145 -0.63 4.03 13.96
C ARG A 145 -1.97 4.45 13.35
N PHE A 146 -2.15 4.28 12.04
CA PHE A 146 -3.34 4.73 11.32
C PHE A 146 -4.61 3.99 11.75
N PHE A 147 -4.52 2.67 11.95
CA PHE A 147 -5.65 1.84 12.37
C PHE A 147 -5.76 1.66 13.89
N GLY A 148 -4.86 2.24 14.68
CA GLY A 148 -4.85 2.09 16.14
C GLY A 148 -4.62 0.64 16.59
N LEU A 149 -3.77 -0.10 15.87
CA LEU A 149 -3.49 -1.50 16.12
C LEU A 149 -2.22 -1.67 16.95
N ASP A 150 -2.26 -2.56 17.93
CA ASP A 150 -1.06 -3.09 18.58
C ASP A 150 -0.63 -4.38 17.85
N PRO A 151 0.44 -4.32 17.04
CA PRO A 151 0.89 -5.50 16.27
C PRO A 151 1.45 -6.61 17.16
N PHE A 152 1.77 -6.32 18.43
CA PHE A 152 2.39 -7.26 19.35
C PHE A 152 1.44 -7.78 20.43
N LYS A 153 0.14 -7.42 20.34
CA LYS A 153 -0.90 -7.86 21.27
C LYS A 153 -0.97 -9.39 21.42
N HIS A 154 -0.72 -10.12 20.33
CA HIS A 154 -0.86 -11.58 20.25
C HIS A 154 0.44 -12.32 19.94
N ILE A 155 1.50 -11.60 19.54
CA ILE A 155 2.79 -12.18 19.19
C ILE A 155 3.90 -11.25 19.68
N ALA A 156 4.86 -11.79 20.42
CA ALA A 156 6.01 -11.00 20.86
C ALA A 156 6.81 -10.49 19.66
N LYS A 157 7.38 -9.29 19.76
CA LYS A 157 8.11 -8.65 18.66
C LYS A 157 9.25 -9.52 18.13
N GLU A 158 9.94 -10.22 19.02
CA GLU A 158 11.05 -11.12 18.71
C GLU A 158 10.58 -12.37 17.95
N SER A 159 9.30 -12.75 18.13
CA SER A 159 8.65 -13.86 17.44
C SER A 159 7.90 -13.43 16.17
N ALA A 160 7.77 -12.13 15.90
CA ALA A 160 7.08 -11.59 14.72
C ALA A 160 7.99 -11.44 13.48
N THR A 161 9.11 -12.16 13.43
CA THR A 161 10.02 -12.15 12.28
C THR A 161 9.51 -13.06 11.16
N VAL A 162 9.93 -12.79 9.92
CA VAL A 162 9.58 -13.61 8.74
C VAL A 162 9.93 -15.09 8.97
N GLY A 163 11.12 -15.37 9.50
CA GLY A 163 11.58 -16.73 9.78
C GLY A 163 10.75 -17.42 10.86
N ALA A 164 10.46 -16.72 11.97
CA ALA A 164 9.63 -17.26 13.05
C ALA A 164 8.21 -17.55 12.58
N LEU A 165 7.59 -16.64 11.81
CA LEU A 165 6.25 -16.83 11.27
C LEU A 165 6.17 -17.99 10.26
N ARG A 166 7.15 -18.14 9.37
CA ARG A 166 7.22 -19.27 8.43
C ARG A 166 7.40 -20.61 9.15
N ALA A 167 8.14 -20.64 10.26
CA ALA A 167 8.33 -21.85 11.06
C ALA A 167 7.02 -22.37 11.71
N LEU A 168 5.99 -21.52 11.83
CA LEU A 168 4.67 -21.93 12.34
C LEU A 168 3.82 -22.68 11.31
N SER A 169 4.20 -22.64 10.02
CA SER A 169 3.42 -23.22 8.91
C SER A 169 4.30 -24.10 8.01
N PRO A 170 4.96 -25.15 8.55
CA PRO A 170 5.90 -25.99 7.79
C PRO A 170 5.24 -26.86 6.72
N ASP A 171 3.92 -26.98 6.75
CA ASP A 171 3.08 -27.78 5.86
C ASP A 171 2.58 -27.00 4.62
N VAL A 172 2.80 -25.68 4.58
CA VAL A 172 2.36 -24.83 3.47
C VAL A 172 3.32 -24.94 2.30
N ASP A 173 2.81 -25.48 1.20
CA ASP A 173 3.52 -25.61 -0.07
C ASP A 173 3.40 -24.32 -0.89
N THR A 174 4.52 -23.62 -1.07
CA THR A 174 4.59 -22.34 -1.78
C THR A 174 5.23 -22.44 -3.17
N GLU A 175 5.41 -23.66 -3.72
CA GLU A 175 6.00 -23.82 -5.04
C GLU A 175 5.07 -23.28 -6.15
N ILE A 176 5.65 -22.47 -7.04
CA ILE A 176 4.95 -21.97 -8.23
C ILE A 176 4.80 -23.12 -9.22
N ARG A 177 3.55 -23.48 -9.54
CA ARG A 177 3.21 -24.58 -10.44
C ARG A 177 2.16 -24.17 -11.46
N SER A 178 2.14 -24.88 -12.59
CA SER A 178 1.10 -24.67 -13.59
C SER A 178 -0.27 -25.12 -13.07
N LYS A 179 -1.35 -24.52 -13.60
CA LYS A 179 -2.73 -24.95 -13.31
C LYS A 179 -2.97 -26.45 -13.58
N HIS A 180 -2.33 -27.00 -14.61
CA HIS A 180 -2.45 -28.42 -14.97
C HIS A 180 -1.84 -29.33 -13.91
N GLU A 181 -0.67 -28.97 -13.39
CA GLU A 181 0.01 -29.71 -12.34
C GLU A 181 -0.78 -29.65 -11.02
N TRP A 182 -1.26 -28.47 -10.65
CA TRP A 182 -2.15 -28.29 -9.50
C TRP A 182 -3.40 -29.15 -9.59
N ARG A 183 -4.04 -29.19 -10.76
CA ARG A 183 -5.23 -30.03 -10.98
C ARG A 183 -4.92 -31.51 -10.79
N LYS A 184 -3.80 -31.98 -11.33
CA LYS A 184 -3.35 -33.37 -11.20
C LYS A 184 -3.12 -33.74 -9.73
N LEU A 185 -2.43 -32.90 -8.97
CA LEU A 185 -2.17 -33.12 -7.54
C LEU A 185 -3.46 -33.12 -6.72
N TYR A 186 -4.37 -32.19 -7.00
CA TYR A 186 -5.68 -32.12 -6.36
C TYR A 186 -6.48 -33.40 -6.60
N ASP A 187 -6.59 -33.85 -7.86
CA ASP A 187 -7.34 -35.06 -8.21
C ASP A 187 -6.73 -36.32 -7.56
N LEU A 188 -5.40 -36.39 -7.44
CA LEU A 188 -4.72 -37.48 -6.72
C LEU A 188 -5.05 -37.46 -5.22
N ARG A 189 -5.03 -36.29 -4.56
CA ARG A 189 -5.39 -36.15 -3.14
C ARG A 189 -6.86 -36.52 -2.90
N GLN A 190 -7.77 -36.09 -3.76
CA GLN A 190 -9.19 -36.44 -3.65
C GLN A 190 -9.44 -37.94 -3.79
N LYS A 191 -8.76 -38.61 -4.73
CA LYS A 191 -8.85 -40.07 -4.88
C LYS A 191 -8.30 -40.81 -3.66
N ALA A 192 -7.18 -40.34 -3.11
CA ALA A 192 -6.61 -40.93 -1.89
C ALA A 192 -7.56 -40.79 -0.68
N ALA A 193 -8.26 -39.66 -0.55
CA ALA A 193 -9.20 -39.41 0.53
C ALA A 193 -10.51 -40.21 0.42
N GLN A 194 -10.93 -40.62 -0.80
CA GLN A 194 -12.13 -41.42 -1.03
C GLN A 194 -11.90 -42.94 -0.92
N GLY A 195 -10.63 -43.37 -0.92
CA GLY A 195 -10.23 -44.78 -0.80
C GLY A 195 -9.82 -45.21 0.61
N ALA A 196 -9.91 -44.31 1.59
CA ALA A 196 -9.73 -44.54 3.02
C ALA A 196 -11.07 -44.47 3.75
#